data_AF-A0A7J9DS82-F1
#
_entry.id   AF-A0A7J9DS82-F1
#
_cell.length_a   1.000
_cell.length_b   1.000
_cell.length_c   1.000
_cell.angle_alpha   90.00
_cell.angle_beta   90.00
_cell.angle_gamma   90.00
#
_symmetry.space_group_name_H-M   'P 1'
#
loop_
_entity.id
_entity.type
_entity.pdbx_description
1 polymer ?
#
loop_
_entity_poly.entity_id
_entity_poly.type
_entity_poly.pdbx_seq_one_letter_code
_entity_poly.pdbx_strand_id
1 'polypeptide(L)'
;PLGQGIANAVGRIGSCRETLGSCSLPGHWGLGKLIAFYDDNRISIDGDTEIAFTERIDKRFEGLGWHVIWSRMGTLAMMKFMPLLRKQRQTRKVLMVVHWVPSKWMLLGKTLDGHLSLSMYLKMLKSKEGAALEAEWDDKFVEYEKKYREETVELNLIITGELPAGWEKALSLLNSVKHSPTVATQNLPQQNLNVLVKLLPGLLGGSVDLASSNMTLLKMYSDF
;
A
#
# COMPACT_ATOMS: atom_id res chain seq x y z
N PRO A 1 18.93 -1.97 -3.61
CA PRO A 1 18.01 -2.43 -4.68
C PRO A 1 17.03 -3.51 -4.17
N LEU A 2 16.48 -3.29 -2.98
CA LEU A 2 15.56 -4.19 -2.28
C LEU A 2 14.15 -4.13 -2.89
N GLY A 3 13.53 -5.29 -3.06
CA GLY A 3 12.08 -5.49 -3.19
C GLY A 3 11.41 -4.85 -4.42
N GLN A 4 11.18 -5.66 -5.45
CA GLN A 4 10.14 -5.39 -6.47
C GLN A 4 8.73 -5.68 -5.92
N GLY A 5 8.42 -5.21 -4.71
CA GLY A 5 7.06 -5.24 -4.19
C GLY A 5 6.20 -4.24 -4.97
N ILE A 6 5.24 -4.75 -5.74
CA ILE A 6 4.24 -3.93 -6.43
C ILE A 6 3.01 -3.89 -5.54
N ALA A 7 2.74 -2.75 -4.89
CA ALA A 7 1.44 -2.51 -4.30
C ALA A 7 0.48 -2.11 -5.41
N ASN A 8 -0.32 -3.05 -5.89
CA ASN A 8 -1.42 -2.77 -6.82
C ASN A 8 -2.71 -2.66 -6.00
N ALA A 9 -3.41 -1.54 -6.14
CA ALA A 9 -4.76 -1.38 -5.61
C ALA A 9 -5.75 -1.37 -6.77
N VAL A 10 -6.80 -2.18 -6.67
CA VAL A 10 -7.92 -2.18 -7.63
C VAL A 10 -9.14 -1.62 -6.91
N GLY A 11 -9.63 -0.48 -7.38
CA GLY A 11 -10.78 0.22 -6.81
C GLY A 11 -11.95 0.30 -7.79
N ARG A 12 -13.17 0.31 -7.25
CA ARG A 12 -14.42 0.63 -7.99
C ARG A 12 -14.98 1.97 -7.52
N ILE A 13 -15.99 2.48 -8.23
CA ILE A 13 -16.70 3.75 -7.91
C ILE A 13 -16.97 3.94 -6.40
N GLY A 14 -17.47 2.90 -5.70
CA GLY A 14 -17.72 2.97 -4.25
C GLY A 14 -16.47 3.28 -3.41
N SER A 15 -15.32 2.71 -3.79
CA SER A 15 -14.03 2.95 -3.13
C SER A 15 -13.47 4.36 -3.36
N CYS A 16 -14.01 5.12 -4.32
CA CYS A 16 -13.61 6.50 -4.57
C CYS A 16 -14.50 7.53 -3.86
N ARG A 17 -15.72 7.14 -3.44
CA ARG A 17 -16.61 7.98 -2.61
C ARG A 17 -16.13 8.04 -1.17
N GLU A 18 -15.65 6.92 -0.66
CA GLU A 18 -15.07 6.80 0.67
C GLU A 18 -13.55 6.99 0.55
N THR A 19 -12.90 7.72 1.46
CA THR A 19 -11.42 7.87 1.59
C THR A 19 -10.68 8.92 0.72
N LEU A 20 -10.90 10.20 1.03
CA LEU A 20 -9.97 11.28 0.64
C LEU A 20 -8.56 11.09 1.23
N GLY A 21 -8.45 10.67 2.50
CA GLY A 21 -7.17 10.51 3.20
C GLY A 21 -6.25 9.43 2.61
N SER A 22 -6.82 8.29 2.22
CA SER A 22 -6.06 7.19 1.60
C SER A 22 -5.56 7.52 0.19
N CYS A 23 -6.15 8.52 -0.47
CA CYS A 23 -5.75 8.99 -1.79
C CYS A 23 -4.80 10.21 -1.71
N SER A 24 -4.92 11.05 -0.68
CA SER A 24 -4.12 12.26 -0.52
C SER A 24 -2.71 11.98 0.05
N LEU A 25 -2.58 11.04 0.99
CA LEU A 25 -1.28 10.71 1.61
C LEU A 25 -0.27 10.14 0.61
N PRO A 26 -0.62 9.17 -0.26
CA PRO A 26 0.27 8.76 -1.36
C PRO A 26 0.61 9.91 -2.31
N GLY A 27 -0.34 10.86 -2.43
CA GLY A 27 -0.18 12.18 -3.05
C GLY A 27 1.05 12.91 -2.55
N HIS A 28 1.04 13.18 -1.26
CA HIS A 28 2.07 13.93 -0.57
C HIS A 28 3.43 13.20 -0.53
N TRP A 29 3.43 11.90 -0.18
CA TRP A 29 4.66 11.11 0.00
C TRP A 29 5.34 10.63 -1.29
N GLY A 30 4.79 10.96 -2.47
CA GLY A 30 5.45 10.66 -3.74
C GLY A 30 5.65 9.17 -4.01
N LEU A 31 4.70 8.30 -3.63
CA LEU A 31 4.81 6.84 -3.75
C LEU A 31 4.80 6.35 -5.22
N GLY A 32 5.91 6.53 -5.95
CA GLY A 32 6.02 6.30 -7.41
C GLY A 32 5.83 4.86 -7.88
N LYS A 33 5.87 3.89 -6.95
CA LYS A 33 5.58 2.47 -7.24
C LYS A 33 4.10 2.12 -7.11
N LEU A 34 3.27 3.01 -6.57
CA LEU A 34 1.84 2.79 -6.39
C LEU A 34 1.10 3.01 -7.72
N ILE A 35 0.38 1.98 -8.13
CA ILE A 35 -0.50 2.01 -9.30
C ILE A 35 -1.90 1.60 -8.86
N ALA A 36 -2.87 2.49 -9.08
CA ALA A 36 -4.28 2.23 -8.81
C ALA A 36 -5.03 2.05 -10.13
N PHE A 37 -5.88 1.03 -10.21
CA PHE A 37 -6.82 0.84 -11.31
C PHE A 37 -8.22 1.25 -10.86
N TYR A 38 -8.84 2.15 -11.63
CA TYR A 38 -10.21 2.59 -11.41
C TYR A 38 -11.10 2.08 -12.54
N ASP A 39 -12.06 1.23 -12.18
CA ASP A 39 -13.08 0.70 -13.08
C ASP A 39 -14.23 1.72 -13.22
N ASP A 40 -14.18 2.51 -14.30
CA ASP A 40 -15.20 3.49 -14.65
C ASP A 40 -16.25 2.87 -15.58
N ASN A 41 -17.28 2.28 -14.97
CA ASN A 41 -18.39 1.67 -15.69
C ASN A 41 -19.73 2.44 -15.56
N ARG A 42 -19.71 3.58 -14.86
CA ARG A 42 -20.88 4.45 -14.59
C ARG A 42 -22.07 3.78 -13.90
N ILE A 43 -21.86 2.66 -13.23
CA ILE A 43 -22.91 1.92 -12.52
C ILE A 43 -22.59 1.84 -11.03
N SER A 44 -23.60 2.13 -10.22
CA SER A 44 -23.61 1.93 -8.77
C SER A 44 -24.74 0.96 -8.38
N ILE A 45 -24.84 0.61 -7.09
CA ILE A 45 -25.92 -0.25 -6.58
C ILE A 45 -27.29 0.38 -6.85
N ASP A 46 -27.39 1.71 -6.73
CA ASP A 46 -28.63 2.48 -6.95
C ASP A 46 -28.88 2.84 -8.42
N GLY A 47 -28.10 2.28 -9.36
CA GLY A 47 -28.21 2.56 -10.79
C GLY A 47 -27.12 3.52 -11.28
N ASP A 48 -27.48 4.37 -12.25
CA ASP A 48 -26.53 5.28 -12.90
C ASP A 48 -25.81 6.18 -11.88
N THR A 49 -24.50 6.30 -12.00
CA THR A 49 -23.70 7.18 -11.16
C THR A 49 -24.13 8.64 -11.23
N GLU A 50 -24.69 9.11 -12.35
CA GLU A 50 -25.14 10.50 -12.50
C GLU A 50 -26.18 10.92 -11.43
N ILE A 51 -26.88 9.96 -10.82
CA ILE A 51 -27.89 10.21 -9.79
C ILE A 51 -27.26 10.74 -8.49
N ALA A 52 -26.02 10.35 -8.18
CA ALA A 52 -25.40 10.65 -6.89
C ALA A 52 -23.88 10.92 -6.93
N PHE A 53 -23.24 10.84 -8.10
CA PHE A 53 -21.79 10.96 -8.23
C PHE A 53 -21.39 11.41 -9.64
N THR A 54 -21.26 12.73 -9.78
CA THR A 54 -20.96 13.44 -11.04
C THR A 54 -19.60 14.16 -10.99
N GLU A 55 -18.78 13.87 -9.98
CA GLU A 55 -17.50 14.55 -9.82
C GLU A 55 -16.50 14.18 -10.93
N ARG A 56 -15.56 15.10 -11.15
CA ARG A 56 -14.41 14.88 -12.04
C ARG A 56 -13.28 14.19 -11.27
N ILE A 57 -13.32 12.86 -11.24
CA ILE A 57 -12.34 12.01 -10.54
C ILE A 57 -10.93 12.27 -11.04
N ASP A 58 -10.77 12.44 -12.35
CA ASP A 58 -9.50 12.82 -12.96
C ASP A 58 -8.93 14.09 -12.33
N LYS A 59 -9.74 15.13 -12.21
CA LYS A 59 -9.33 16.41 -11.65
C LYS A 59 -9.05 16.32 -10.16
N ARG A 60 -9.82 15.53 -9.41
CA ARG A 60 -9.54 15.28 -8.00
C ARG A 60 -8.17 14.64 -7.81
N PHE A 61 -7.87 13.57 -8.54
CA PHE A 61 -6.61 12.86 -8.40
C PHE A 61 -5.42 13.66 -8.92
N GLU A 62 -5.58 14.43 -10.01
CA GLU A 62 -4.57 15.42 -10.45
C GLU A 62 -4.29 16.45 -9.35
N GLY A 63 -5.34 16.96 -8.68
CA GLY A 63 -5.22 17.89 -7.54
C GLY A 63 -4.52 17.28 -6.32
N LEU A 64 -4.63 15.95 -6.14
CA LEU A 64 -3.88 15.18 -5.14
C LEU A 64 -2.46 14.81 -5.61
N GLY A 65 -2.02 15.32 -6.76
CA GLY A 65 -0.68 15.12 -7.31
C GLY A 65 -0.47 13.79 -8.03
N TRP A 66 -1.53 13.05 -8.37
CA TRP A 66 -1.44 11.80 -9.13
C TRP A 66 -1.27 12.03 -10.62
N HIS A 67 -0.56 11.11 -11.29
CA HIS A 67 -0.61 11.05 -12.74
C HIS A 67 -1.81 10.21 -13.18
N VAL A 68 -2.78 10.84 -13.83
CA VAL A 68 -4.00 10.16 -14.30
C VAL A 68 -3.85 9.76 -15.76
N ILE A 69 -4.05 8.47 -16.04
CA ILE A 69 -4.05 7.91 -17.40
C ILE A 69 -5.45 7.41 -17.72
N TRP A 70 -6.04 7.93 -18.79
CA TRP A 70 -7.34 7.49 -19.29
C TRP A 70 -7.21 6.43 -20.38
N SER A 71 -7.96 5.34 -20.25
CA SER A 71 -8.13 4.35 -21.31
C SER A 71 -9.60 4.09 -21.59
N ARG A 72 -10.00 4.22 -22.86
CA ARG A 72 -11.36 3.96 -23.34
C ARG A 72 -11.60 2.55 -23.89
N MET A 73 -10.53 1.79 -24.14
CA MET A 73 -10.64 0.40 -24.55
C MET A 73 -10.38 -0.47 -23.33
N GLY A 74 -11.22 -1.47 -23.07
CA GLY A 74 -11.12 -2.37 -21.91
C GLY A 74 -9.85 -3.23 -21.89
N THR A 75 -9.97 -4.54 -21.67
CA THR A 75 -8.87 -5.51 -21.50
C THR A 75 -7.71 -5.42 -22.51
N LEU A 76 -7.96 -5.00 -23.77
CA LEU A 76 -6.93 -4.77 -24.80
C LEU A 76 -5.97 -3.62 -24.47
N ALA A 77 -6.44 -2.61 -23.74
CA ALA A 77 -5.58 -1.53 -23.26
C ALA A 77 -4.61 -2.05 -22.20
N MET A 78 -5.08 -2.89 -21.27
CA MET A 78 -4.25 -3.45 -20.20
C MET A 78 -2.96 -4.09 -20.76
N MET A 79 -3.08 -4.88 -21.84
CA MET A 79 -1.93 -5.52 -22.50
C MET A 79 -0.94 -4.54 -23.14
N LYS A 80 -1.43 -3.42 -23.69
CA LYS A 80 -0.58 -2.36 -24.28
C LYS A 80 0.03 -1.44 -23.24
N PHE A 81 -0.63 -1.28 -22.09
CA PHE A 81 -0.20 -0.37 -21.02
C PHE A 81 0.78 -1.02 -20.04
N MET A 82 0.74 -2.33 -19.82
CA MET A 82 1.67 -3.01 -18.90
C MET A 82 3.17 -2.72 -19.18
N PRO A 83 3.65 -2.69 -20.45
CA PRO A 83 5.00 -2.25 -20.77
C PRO A 83 5.28 -0.76 -20.45
N LEU A 84 4.28 0.11 -20.59
CA LEU A 84 4.40 1.55 -20.28
C LEU A 84 4.43 1.80 -18.76
N LEU A 85 3.62 1.07 -17.99
CA LEU A 85 3.66 1.10 -16.53
C LEU A 85 5.04 0.69 -16.01
N ARG A 86 5.67 -0.32 -16.61
CA ARG A 86 7.06 -0.72 -16.26
C ARG A 86 8.08 0.41 -16.46
N LYS A 87 7.89 1.30 -17.45
CA LYS A 87 8.74 2.48 -17.67
C LYS A 87 8.41 3.65 -16.74
N GLN A 88 7.13 3.88 -16.43
CA GLN A 88 6.67 4.97 -15.56
C GLN A 88 6.89 4.70 -14.06
N ARG A 89 7.16 3.43 -13.68
CA ARG A 89 7.44 2.95 -12.29
C ARG A 89 8.50 3.71 -11.51
N GLN A 90 9.32 4.54 -12.17
CA GLN A 90 10.46 5.19 -11.52
C GLN A 90 10.25 6.67 -11.19
N THR A 91 9.20 7.32 -11.70
CA THR A 91 9.12 8.79 -11.64
C THR A 91 7.85 9.35 -11.04
N ARG A 92 6.69 8.68 -11.14
CA ARG A 92 5.39 9.21 -10.65
C ARG A 92 4.43 8.09 -10.29
N LYS A 93 3.60 8.33 -9.26
CA LYS A 93 2.45 7.49 -8.90
C LYS A 93 1.35 7.61 -9.97
N VAL A 94 0.65 6.52 -10.26
CA VAL A 94 -0.27 6.44 -11.41
C VAL A 94 -1.66 5.99 -10.98
N LEU A 95 -2.68 6.80 -11.30
CA LEU A 95 -4.06 6.34 -11.34
C LEU A 95 -4.40 6.02 -12.79
N MET A 96 -4.76 4.78 -13.06
CA MET A 96 -5.26 4.37 -14.36
C MET A 96 -6.78 4.24 -14.32
N VAL A 97 -7.45 5.13 -15.04
CA VAL A 97 -8.90 5.07 -15.23
C VAL A 97 -9.20 4.22 -16.46
N VAL A 98 -9.81 3.06 -16.22
CA VAL A 98 -10.25 2.14 -17.26
C VAL A 98 -11.74 2.33 -17.43
N HIS A 99 -12.12 3.05 -18.48
CA HIS A 99 -13.51 3.19 -18.85
C HIS A 99 -13.98 1.90 -19.52
N TRP A 100 -14.98 1.25 -18.95
CA TRP A 100 -15.57 0.04 -19.49
C TRP A 100 -17.06 0.24 -19.70
N VAL A 101 -17.50 0.11 -20.95
CA VAL A 101 -18.93 0.08 -21.27
C VAL A 101 -19.40 -1.36 -21.12
N PRO A 102 -20.35 -1.66 -20.22
CA PRO A 102 -20.90 -2.99 -20.13
C PRO A 102 -21.51 -3.43 -21.45
N SER A 103 -21.09 -4.60 -21.94
CA SER A 103 -21.72 -5.17 -23.12
C SER A 103 -23.22 -5.38 -22.85
N LYS A 104 -24.05 -5.13 -23.86
CA LYS A 104 -25.52 -5.28 -23.79
C LYS A 104 -25.97 -6.65 -23.22
N TRP A 105 -25.11 -7.67 -23.38
CA TRP A 105 -25.30 -9.04 -22.88
C TRP A 105 -25.18 -9.17 -21.36
N MET A 106 -24.33 -8.38 -20.71
CA MET A 106 -24.17 -8.38 -19.25
C MET A 106 -25.34 -7.70 -18.53
N LEU A 107 -25.97 -6.70 -19.17
CA LEU A 107 -27.16 -6.02 -18.66
C LEU A 107 -28.44 -6.89 -18.68
N LEU A 108 -28.42 -8.00 -19.45
CA LEU A 108 -29.57 -8.90 -19.62
C LEU A 108 -29.55 -10.10 -18.65
N GLY A 109 -28.61 -10.15 -17.70
CA GLY A 109 -28.58 -11.19 -16.65
C GLY A 109 -28.38 -12.62 -17.18
N LYS A 110 -27.96 -12.79 -18.44
CA LYS A 110 -27.72 -14.11 -19.04
C LYS A 110 -26.21 -14.35 -19.14
N THR A 111 -25.77 -15.32 -18.35
CA THR A 111 -24.43 -15.93 -18.20
C THR A 111 -23.40 -15.21 -17.31
N LEU A 112 -23.04 -15.92 -16.22
CA LEU A 112 -21.86 -15.77 -15.37
C LEU A 112 -20.55 -16.19 -16.08
N ASP A 113 -20.52 -16.23 -17.41
CA ASP A 113 -19.38 -16.72 -18.21
C ASP A 113 -18.37 -15.60 -18.58
N GLY A 114 -18.55 -14.41 -18.02
CA GLY A 114 -17.60 -13.29 -18.11
C GLY A 114 -16.51 -13.29 -17.02
N HIS A 115 -16.60 -14.19 -16.03
CA HIS A 115 -15.52 -14.36 -15.06
C HIS A 115 -14.33 -15.03 -15.76
N LEU A 116 -13.14 -14.41 -15.63
CA LEU A 116 -11.84 -14.99 -15.97
C LEU A 116 -11.89 -16.51 -15.79
N SER A 117 -11.71 -17.28 -16.87
CA SER A 117 -11.83 -18.73 -16.77
C SER A 117 -10.89 -19.24 -15.67
N LEU A 118 -11.32 -20.25 -14.91
CA LEU A 118 -10.49 -20.86 -13.87
C LEU A 118 -9.11 -21.24 -14.41
N SER A 119 -9.02 -21.62 -15.69
CA SER A 119 -7.76 -21.91 -16.39
C SER A 119 -6.86 -20.69 -16.62
N MET A 120 -7.42 -19.50 -16.81
CA MET A 120 -6.66 -18.25 -16.89
C MET A 120 -6.19 -17.80 -15.50
N TYR A 121 -7.05 -17.95 -14.48
CA TYR A 121 -6.70 -17.69 -13.08
C TYR A 121 -5.58 -18.63 -12.58
N LEU A 122 -5.67 -19.93 -12.88
CA LEU A 122 -4.65 -20.93 -12.56
C LEU A 122 -3.33 -20.68 -13.31
N LYS A 123 -3.37 -20.21 -14.57
CA LYS A 123 -2.16 -19.79 -15.31
C LYS A 123 -1.49 -18.57 -14.70
N MET A 124 -2.25 -17.63 -14.13
CA MET A 124 -1.71 -16.44 -13.47
C MET A 124 -1.12 -16.76 -12.09
N LEU A 125 -1.77 -17.62 -11.29
CA LEU A 125 -1.32 -17.99 -9.95
C LEU A 125 -0.05 -18.85 -9.94
N LYS A 126 0.25 -19.55 -11.03
CA LYS A 126 1.41 -20.47 -11.15
C LYS A 126 2.19 -20.20 -12.44
N SER A 127 2.43 -18.94 -12.77
CA SER A 127 3.24 -18.64 -13.95
C SER A 127 4.69 -19.07 -13.68
N LYS A 128 5.30 -19.80 -14.63
CA LYS A 128 6.73 -20.17 -14.57
C LYS A 128 7.62 -18.93 -14.43
N GLU A 129 7.15 -17.81 -14.96
CA GLU A 129 7.80 -16.50 -14.83
C GLU A 129 7.84 -16.02 -13.38
N GLY A 130 6.76 -16.19 -12.60
CA GLY A 130 6.72 -15.82 -11.19
C GLY A 130 7.72 -16.62 -10.35
N ALA A 131 7.75 -17.94 -10.53
CA ALA A 131 8.70 -18.81 -9.83
C ALA A 131 10.17 -18.50 -10.19
N ALA A 132 10.45 -18.14 -11.45
CA ALA A 132 11.79 -17.76 -11.86
C ALA A 132 12.23 -16.42 -11.22
N LEU A 133 11.32 -15.45 -11.09
CA LEU A 133 11.60 -14.17 -10.43
C LEU A 133 11.79 -14.32 -8.92
N GLU A 134 11.07 -15.24 -8.28
CA GLU A 134 11.25 -15.59 -6.87
C GLU A 134 12.62 -16.25 -6.65
N ALA A 135 13.00 -17.23 -7.46
CA ALA A 135 14.33 -17.84 -7.40
C ALA A 135 15.46 -16.81 -7.61
N GLU A 136 15.31 -15.88 -8.56
CA GLU A 136 16.27 -14.78 -8.76
C GLU A 136 16.34 -13.85 -7.53
N TRP A 137 15.21 -13.64 -6.84
CA TRP A 137 15.18 -12.86 -5.61
C TRP A 137 15.89 -13.58 -4.47
N ASP A 138 15.67 -14.89 -4.31
CA ASP A 138 16.34 -15.72 -3.30
C ASP A 138 17.85 -15.71 -3.49
N ASP A 139 18.33 -15.87 -4.73
CA ASP A 139 19.76 -15.82 -5.05
C ASP A 139 20.39 -14.47 -4.65
N LYS A 140 19.71 -13.36 -4.94
CA LYS A 140 20.15 -12.02 -4.54
C LYS A 140 20.08 -11.81 -3.03
N PHE A 141 19.12 -12.43 -2.36
CA PHE A 141 18.97 -12.36 -0.92
C PHE A 141 20.13 -13.10 -0.22
N VAL A 142 20.57 -14.24 -0.75
CA VAL A 142 21.77 -14.95 -0.26
C VAL A 142 23.05 -14.11 -0.40
N GLU A 143 23.19 -13.36 -1.51
CA GLU A 143 24.31 -12.41 -1.66
C GLU A 143 24.20 -11.23 -0.69
N TYR A 144 22.99 -10.71 -0.48
CA TYR A 144 22.72 -9.64 0.48
C TYR A 144 23.08 -10.05 1.90
N GLU A 145 22.70 -11.26 2.32
CA GLU A 145 23.01 -11.82 3.65
C GLU A 145 24.52 -11.89 3.91
N LYS A 146 25.30 -12.28 2.90
CA LYS A 146 26.77 -12.32 3.02
C LYS A 146 27.37 -10.93 3.25
N LYS A 147 26.77 -9.90 2.65
CA LYS A 147 27.29 -8.52 2.66
C LYS A 147 26.78 -7.69 3.84
N TYR A 148 25.56 -7.94 4.31
CA TYR A 148 24.83 -7.14 5.29
C TYR A 148 24.21 -8.04 6.36
N ARG A 149 25.07 -8.68 7.16
CA ARG A 149 24.64 -9.72 8.12
C ARG A 149 23.72 -9.14 9.21
N GLU A 150 24.06 -7.98 9.76
CA GLU A 150 23.28 -7.36 10.83
C GLU A 150 21.91 -6.90 10.33
N GLU A 151 21.86 -6.26 9.16
CA GLU A 151 20.62 -5.80 8.54
C GLU A 151 19.75 -6.96 8.04
N THR A 152 20.34 -8.11 7.71
CA THR A 152 19.59 -9.31 7.32
C THR A 152 18.92 -9.95 8.52
N VAL A 153 19.60 -9.99 9.68
CA VAL A 153 18.97 -10.43 10.93
C VAL A 153 17.79 -9.51 11.27
N GLU A 154 17.99 -8.21 11.17
CA GLU A 154 16.92 -7.23 11.41
C GLU A 154 15.73 -7.41 10.44
N LEU A 155 16.01 -7.51 9.14
CA LEU A 155 14.98 -7.69 8.12
C LEU A 155 14.21 -9.01 8.31
N ASN A 156 14.90 -10.09 8.67
CA ASN A 156 14.26 -11.37 8.95
C ASN A 156 13.32 -11.28 10.16
N LEU A 157 13.72 -10.62 11.25
CA LEU A 157 12.83 -10.39 12.41
C LEU A 157 11.56 -9.63 12.00
N ILE A 158 11.70 -8.60 11.15
CA ILE A 158 10.55 -7.81 10.67
C ILE A 158 9.62 -8.67 9.81
N ILE A 159 10.16 -9.49 8.90
CA ILE A 159 9.38 -10.31 7.97
C ILE A 159 8.68 -11.46 8.71
N THR A 160 9.35 -12.11 9.66
CA THR A 160 8.77 -13.22 10.44
C THR A 160 7.82 -12.74 11.53
N GLY A 161 7.95 -11.48 11.96
CA GLY A 161 7.21 -10.93 13.09
C GLY A 161 7.75 -11.41 14.45
N GLU A 162 8.96 -11.98 14.48
CA GLU A 162 9.61 -12.39 15.72
C GLU A 162 10.21 -11.20 16.46
N LEU A 163 10.17 -11.25 17.79
CA LEU A 163 10.78 -10.23 18.63
C LEU A 163 12.29 -10.49 18.79
N PRO A 164 13.13 -9.44 18.82
CA PRO A 164 14.57 -9.60 19.01
C PRO A 164 14.89 -10.17 20.39
N ALA A 165 15.99 -10.91 20.48
CA ALA A 165 16.46 -11.47 21.74
C ALA A 165 16.70 -10.37 22.79
N GLY A 166 16.15 -10.56 24.00
CA GLY A 166 16.28 -9.60 25.09
C GLY A 166 15.31 -8.40 25.02
N TRP A 167 14.28 -8.46 24.17
CA TRP A 167 13.19 -7.48 24.15
C TRP A 167 12.50 -7.34 25.52
N GLU A 168 12.51 -8.38 26.36
CA GLU A 168 11.93 -8.37 27.70
C GLU A 168 12.59 -7.35 28.62
N LYS A 169 13.85 -6.96 28.35
CA LYS A 169 14.51 -5.84 29.06
C LYS A 169 13.74 -4.53 28.88
N ALA A 170 12.99 -4.38 27.78
CA ALA A 170 12.07 -3.28 27.59
C ALA A 170 11.02 -3.25 28.71
N LEU A 171 10.48 -4.39 29.13
CA LEU A 171 9.45 -4.45 30.18
C LEU A 171 9.97 -3.91 31.52
N SER A 172 11.21 -4.25 31.88
CA SER A 172 11.85 -3.70 33.09
C SER A 172 12.02 -2.19 33.00
N LEU A 173 12.44 -1.66 31.84
CA LEU A 173 12.57 -0.22 31.61
C LEU A 173 11.19 0.47 31.65
N LEU A 174 10.18 -0.10 31.00
CA LEU A 174 8.80 0.40 30.99
C LEU A 174 8.18 0.44 32.39
N ASN A 175 8.49 -0.55 33.24
CA ASN A 175 8.03 -0.58 34.63
C ASN A 175 8.71 0.51 35.48
N SER A 176 9.99 0.80 35.25
CA SER A 176 10.69 1.88 35.95
C SER A 176 10.10 3.26 35.65
N VAL A 177 9.58 3.47 34.43
CA VAL A 177 8.97 4.71 33.97
C VAL A 177 7.60 4.96 34.63
N LYS A 178 6.80 3.91 34.89
CA LYS A 178 5.45 4.03 35.50
C LYS A 178 5.44 4.51 36.95
N HIS A 179 6.56 4.36 37.68
CA HIS A 179 6.63 4.63 39.12
C HIS A 179 7.37 5.92 39.49
N SER A 180 7.66 6.79 38.52
CA SER A 180 8.25 8.09 38.81
C SER A 180 7.17 9.09 39.27
N PRO A 181 7.22 9.62 40.50
CA PRO A 181 6.18 10.51 41.05
C PRO A 181 6.09 11.88 40.35
N THR A 182 7.02 12.19 39.44
CA THR A 182 7.12 13.46 38.72
C THR A 182 6.60 13.42 37.28
N VAL A 183 6.12 12.26 36.78
CA VAL A 183 5.67 12.12 35.39
C VAL A 183 4.14 12.10 35.31
N ALA A 184 3.56 13.06 34.59
CA ALA A 184 2.13 13.04 34.26
C ALA A 184 1.78 11.83 33.38
N THR A 185 0.68 11.13 33.69
CA THR A 185 0.25 9.90 33.01
C THR A 185 0.12 10.08 31.49
N GLN A 186 -0.21 11.28 31.02
CA GLN A 186 -0.30 11.63 29.60
C GLN A 186 1.04 11.50 28.84
N ASN A 187 2.18 11.60 29.52
CA ASN A 187 3.52 11.53 28.91
C ASN A 187 4.06 10.10 28.84
N LEU A 188 3.44 9.15 29.55
CA LEU A 188 3.88 7.75 29.61
C LEU A 188 3.84 7.06 28.24
N PRO A 189 2.83 7.24 27.37
CA PRO A 189 2.81 6.64 26.03
C PRO A 189 4.07 7.00 25.23
N GLN A 190 4.48 8.27 25.25
CA GLN A 190 5.66 8.68 24.50
C GLN A 190 6.95 8.09 25.06
N GLN A 191 7.09 8.08 26.38
CA GLN A 191 8.26 7.50 27.03
C GLN A 191 8.38 6.01 26.71
N ASN A 192 7.25 5.29 26.73
CA ASN A 192 7.19 3.88 26.37
C ASN A 192 7.57 3.65 24.91
N LEU A 193 7.00 4.42 23.98
CA LEU A 193 7.32 4.32 22.55
C LEU A 193 8.81 4.57 22.27
N ASN A 194 9.42 5.56 22.95
CA ASN A 194 10.84 5.89 22.78
C ASN A 194 11.80 4.87 23.42
N VAL A 195 11.33 4.06 24.37
CA VAL A 195 12.06 2.86 24.85
C VAL A 195 11.93 1.74 23.83
N LEU A 196 10.72 1.46 23.36
CA LEU A 196 10.45 0.36 22.43
C LEU A 196 11.15 0.54 21.09
N VAL A 197 11.17 1.75 20.53
CA VAL A 197 11.76 2.01 19.21
C VAL A 197 13.29 1.84 19.15
N LYS A 198 13.96 1.73 20.31
CA LYS A 198 15.40 1.37 20.40
C LYS A 198 15.65 -0.13 20.33
N LEU A 199 14.62 -0.92 20.62
CA LEU A 199 14.71 -2.37 20.81
C LEU A 199 13.95 -3.13 19.73
N LEU A 200 12.88 -2.55 19.19
CA LEU A 200 12.01 -3.16 18.18
C LEU A 200 12.30 -2.56 16.81
N PRO A 201 13.12 -3.24 15.98
CA PRO A 201 13.32 -2.82 14.60
C PRO A 201 12.00 -2.90 13.83
N GLY A 202 11.80 -1.98 12.89
CA GLY A 202 10.57 -1.90 12.10
C GLY A 202 9.34 -1.34 12.82
N LEU A 203 9.47 -0.86 14.08
CA LEU A 203 8.38 -0.14 14.75
C LEU A 203 8.10 1.19 14.03
N LEU A 204 6.99 1.23 13.29
CA LEU A 204 6.48 2.42 12.62
C LEU A 204 5.19 2.86 13.30
N GLY A 205 5.05 4.17 13.51
CA GLY A 205 3.88 4.76 14.13
C GLY A 205 3.67 6.19 13.66
N GLY A 206 2.51 6.74 13.99
CA GLY A 206 2.15 8.10 13.63
C GLY A 206 0.87 8.54 14.31
N SER A 207 0.50 9.79 14.09
CA SER A 207 -0.75 10.38 14.55
C SER A 207 -1.38 11.21 13.44
N VAL A 208 -2.70 11.29 13.43
CA VAL A 208 -3.44 12.13 12.48
C VAL A 208 -3.53 13.53 13.08
N ASP A 209 -2.53 14.38 12.78
CA ASP A 209 -2.43 15.79 13.21
C ASP A 209 -2.40 16.05 14.74
N LEU A 210 -2.35 14.99 15.54
CA LEU A 210 -2.43 15.06 17.01
C LEU A 210 -1.19 14.46 17.67
N ALA A 211 -0.03 14.48 17.02
CA ALA A 211 1.16 13.80 17.53
C ALA A 211 1.66 14.35 18.87
N SER A 212 1.61 15.69 19.03
CA SER A 212 1.97 16.41 20.26
C SER A 212 0.92 16.27 21.37
N SER A 213 -0.34 16.03 21.01
CA SER A 213 -1.44 15.82 21.97
C SER A 213 -1.50 14.37 22.44
N ASN A 214 -1.36 13.42 21.53
CA ASN A 214 -1.40 11.98 21.81
C ASN A 214 -0.07 11.45 22.36
N MET A 215 0.98 12.29 22.37
CA MET A 215 2.29 11.94 22.90
C MET A 215 2.87 10.70 22.19
N THR A 216 2.93 10.77 20.86
CA THR A 216 3.34 9.63 19.98
C THR A 216 4.63 9.86 19.21
N LEU A 217 5.30 11.02 19.37
CA LEU A 217 6.51 11.33 18.60
C LEU A 217 7.69 10.45 19.01
N LEU A 218 8.40 9.91 18.02
CA LEU A 218 9.62 9.13 18.20
C LEU A 218 10.83 10.07 18.07
N LYS A 219 11.45 10.44 19.20
CA LYS A 219 12.48 11.50 19.27
C LYS A 219 13.77 11.18 18.50
N MET A 220 14.00 9.91 18.19
CA MET A 220 15.20 9.47 17.45
C MET A 220 15.04 9.66 15.93
N TYR A 221 13.84 9.91 15.43
CA TYR A 221 13.54 10.00 14.02
C TYR A 221 13.01 11.39 13.68
N SER A 222 13.29 11.87 12.48
CA SER A 222 12.67 13.07 11.93
C SER A 222 11.30 12.75 11.35
N ASP A 223 10.47 13.78 11.22
CA ASP A 223 9.25 13.70 10.42
C ASP A 223 9.59 13.44 8.93
N PHE A 224 8.66 12.80 8.22
CA PHE A 224 8.78 12.40 6.80
C PHE A 224 8.17 13.42 5.84
#